data_AF-A0A0H5RSC6-F1
#
_entry.id   AF-A0A0H5RSC6-F1
#
_cell.length_a   1.000
_cell.length_b   1.000
_cell.length_c   1.000
_cell.angle_alpha   90.00
_cell.angle_beta   90.00
_cell.angle_gamma   90.00
#
_symmetry.space_group_name_H-M   'P 1'
#
loop_
_entity.id
_entity.type
_entity.pdbx_description
1 polymer ?
#
loop_
_entity_poly.entity_id
_entity_poly.type
_entity_poly.pdbx_seq_one_letter_code
_entity_poly.pdbx_strand_id
1 'polypeptide(L)'
;MKSATVAVLVRQNVFVTMTDEDQVVRLTRQQEVRQARYYRGLLKAQRAEIDADLARDCELLVRHSADDRNRRRMPRLHEAVRLKRREQYQIDCLLESLNRRFFRPQPMPLPDHRFAIEIQPRRHGYRVRIPELDQAVTVASRDDAEMTAREHIAVNINTEISRIAVHVAPECDATQSR
;
A
#
# COMPACT_ATOMS: atom_id res chain seq x y z
N MET A 1 33.66 6.59 12.58
CA MET A 1 32.49 7.32 12.03
C MET A 1 31.24 6.63 12.55
N LYS A 2 30.60 7.20 13.57
CA LYS A 2 29.36 6.66 14.17
C LYS A 2 28.20 7.41 13.52
N SER A 3 27.46 6.76 12.62
CA SER A 3 26.24 7.32 12.03
C SER A 3 25.14 7.24 13.09
N ALA A 4 24.67 8.40 13.54
CA ALA A 4 23.65 8.51 14.57
C ALA A 4 22.26 8.41 13.91
N THR A 5 21.57 7.31 14.17
CA THR A 5 20.15 7.13 13.84
C THR A 5 19.32 8.06 14.71
N VAL A 6 18.85 9.18 14.16
CA VAL A 6 17.93 10.09 14.86
C VAL A 6 16.51 9.80 14.40
N ALA A 7 15.74 9.13 15.26
CA ALA A 7 14.29 8.99 15.08
C ALA A 7 13.62 10.28 15.57
N VAL A 8 13.20 11.16 14.66
CA VAL A 8 12.43 12.35 15.01
C VAL A 8 10.96 11.95 15.12
N LEU A 9 10.46 11.88 16.35
CA LEU A 9 9.05 11.66 16.66
C LEU A 9 8.30 12.98 16.51
N VAL A 10 7.93 13.37 15.29
CA VAL A 10 7.03 14.51 15.08
C VAL A 10 5.61 14.07 15.47
N ARG A 11 5.02 14.77 16.44
CA ARG A 11 3.63 14.61 16.90
C ARG A 11 2.65 14.97 15.77
N GLN A 12 2.48 14.08 14.80
CA GLN A 12 1.34 13.99 13.88
C GLN A 12 1.53 12.74 13.00
N ASN A 13 0.94 11.61 13.42
CA ASN A 13 0.47 10.42 12.66
C ASN A 13 1.10 9.97 11.32
N VAL A 14 2.34 10.34 10.98
CA VAL A 14 3.03 9.95 9.75
C VAL A 14 4.44 9.51 10.11
N PHE A 15 4.82 8.30 9.70
CA PHE A 15 6.20 7.83 9.80
C PHE A 15 6.92 8.23 8.52
N VAL A 16 7.94 9.08 8.63
CA VAL A 16 8.86 9.40 7.54
C VAL A 16 10.13 8.61 7.77
N THR A 17 10.41 7.61 6.94
CA THR A 17 11.73 6.99 6.88
C THR A 17 12.58 7.83 5.92
N MET A 18 13.37 8.75 6.47
CA MET A 18 14.33 9.53 5.69
C MET A 18 15.52 8.66 5.30
N THR A 19 15.68 8.39 4.01
CA THR A 19 16.98 8.10 3.38
C THR A 19 17.11 9.06 2.21
N ASP A 20 18.32 9.61 2.07
CA ASP A 20 18.68 10.63 1.08
C ASP A 20 18.08 10.40 -0.30
N GLU A 21 17.47 11.48 -0.79
CA GLU A 21 17.01 11.81 -2.14
C GLU A 21 16.23 10.74 -2.93
N ASP A 22 14.99 11.12 -3.26
CA ASP A 22 14.16 10.55 -4.33
C ASP A 22 13.37 9.25 -4.08
N GLN A 23 12.75 9.08 -2.91
CA GLN A 23 11.60 8.17 -2.81
C GLN A 23 10.30 8.95 -2.64
N VAL A 24 9.37 8.75 -3.57
CA VAL A 24 7.97 9.17 -3.43
C VAL A 24 7.38 8.36 -2.27
N VAL A 25 7.45 8.93 -1.07
CA VAL A 25 6.95 8.32 0.16
C VAL A 25 5.43 8.23 0.05
N ARG A 26 4.90 7.01 -0.04
CA ARG A 26 3.45 6.79 0.12
C ARG A 26 3.06 7.21 1.53
N LEU A 27 2.22 8.24 1.64
CA LEU A 27 1.59 8.67 2.88
C LEU A 27 0.55 7.63 3.36
N THR A 28 0.99 6.45 3.75
CA THR A 28 0.12 5.45 4.39
C THR A 28 -0.25 5.94 5.79
N ARG A 29 -1.55 6.15 6.05
CA ARG A 29 -2.03 6.64 7.35
C ARG A 29 -1.72 5.60 8.43
N GLN A 30 -1.29 6.03 9.62
CA GLN A 30 -1.01 5.10 10.73
C GLN A 30 -2.17 4.16 11.08
N GLN A 31 -3.41 4.63 10.91
CA GLN A 31 -4.61 3.81 11.13
C GLN A 31 -4.67 2.62 10.15
N GLU A 32 -4.34 2.83 8.88
CA GLU A 32 -4.31 1.78 7.86
C GLU A 32 -3.23 0.74 8.17
N VAL A 33 -2.06 1.17 8.67
CA VAL A 33 -0.99 0.25 9.08
C VAL A 33 -1.42 -0.59 10.29
N ARG A 34 -2.11 0.00 11.27
CA ARG A 34 -2.65 -0.76 12.41
C ARG A 34 -3.69 -1.78 11.96
N GLN A 35 -4.59 -1.39 11.07
CA GLN A 35 -5.60 -2.28 10.50
C GLN A 35 -4.96 -3.40 9.66
N ALA A 36 -3.93 -3.09 8.87
CA ALA A 36 -3.16 -4.08 8.13
C ALA A 36 -2.48 -5.10 9.06
N ARG A 37 -1.95 -4.66 10.23
CA ARG A 37 -1.39 -5.57 11.23
C ARG A 37 -2.44 -6.51 11.80
N TYR A 38 -3.63 -5.99 12.11
CA TYR A 38 -4.76 -6.79 12.60
C TYR A 38 -5.14 -7.87 11.59
N TYR A 39 -5.42 -7.50 10.32
CA TYR A 39 -5.80 -8.47 9.29
C TYR A 39 -4.69 -9.48 8.98
N ARG A 40 -3.42 -9.05 9.01
CA ARG A 40 -2.30 -9.97 8.87
C ARG A 40 -2.26 -11.02 9.99
N GLY A 41 -2.58 -10.63 11.23
CA GLY A 41 -2.71 -11.56 12.34
C GLY A 41 -3.85 -12.56 12.12
N LEU A 42 -5.03 -12.05 11.74
CA LEU A 42 -6.21 -12.87 11.46
C LEU A 42 -5.97 -13.90 10.34
N LEU A 43 -5.42 -13.46 9.21
CA LEU A 43 -5.12 -14.33 8.07
C LEU A 43 -4.07 -15.38 8.40
N LYS A 44 -3.07 -15.06 9.24
CA LYS A 44 -2.08 -16.04 9.70
C LYS A 44 -2.69 -17.10 10.61
N ALA A 45 -3.61 -16.72 11.49
CA ALA A 45 -4.33 -17.68 12.33
C ALA A 45 -5.18 -18.62 11.47
N GLN A 46 -5.94 -18.08 10.52
CA GLN A 46 -6.72 -18.89 9.56
C GLN A 46 -5.85 -19.82 8.73
N ARG A 47 -4.68 -19.36 8.27
CA ARG A 47 -3.72 -20.20 7.55
C ARG A 47 -3.25 -21.38 8.41
N ALA A 48 -2.94 -21.14 9.69
CA ALA A 48 -2.49 -22.18 10.60
C ALA A 48 -3.59 -23.23 10.87
N GLU A 49 -4.86 -22.81 10.95
CA GLU A 49 -6.00 -23.73 11.05
C GLU A 49 -6.12 -24.61 9.80
N ILE A 50 -6.02 -24.01 8.59
CA ILE A 50 -6.04 -24.76 7.33
C ILE A 50 -4.85 -25.72 7.23
N ASP A 51 -3.65 -25.31 7.66
CA ASP A 51 -2.46 -26.16 7.67
C ASP A 51 -2.67 -27.38 8.60
N ALA A 52 -3.30 -27.18 9.76
CA ALA A 52 -3.65 -28.27 10.67
C ALA A 52 -4.71 -29.20 10.08
N ASP A 53 -5.74 -28.67 9.42
CA ASP A 53 -6.77 -29.45 8.72
C ASP A 53 -6.13 -30.30 7.60
N LEU A 54 -5.28 -29.68 6.76
CA LEU A 54 -4.59 -30.35 5.68
C LEU A 54 -3.67 -31.46 6.18
N ALA A 55 -2.94 -31.24 7.28
CA ALA A 55 -2.11 -32.26 7.89
C ALA A 55 -2.95 -33.48 8.30
N ARG A 56 -4.09 -33.27 8.98
CA ARG A 56 -5.02 -34.34 9.36
C ARG A 56 -5.58 -35.09 8.15
N ASP A 57 -6.03 -34.37 7.12
CA ASP A 57 -6.61 -34.99 5.94
C ASP A 57 -5.57 -35.75 5.10
N CYS A 58 -4.33 -35.26 5.04
CA CYS A 58 -3.23 -35.97 4.38
C CYS A 58 -2.84 -37.23 5.14
N GLU A 59 -2.81 -37.21 6.48
CA GLU A 59 -2.62 -38.41 7.28
C GLU A 59 -3.73 -39.45 7.04
N LEU A 60 -4.99 -39.01 6.96
CA LEU A 60 -6.12 -39.88 6.63
C LEU A 60 -5.98 -40.48 5.23
N LEU A 61 -5.52 -39.71 4.23
CA LEU A 61 -5.25 -40.23 2.89
C LEU A 61 -4.20 -41.34 2.93
N VAL A 62 -3.09 -41.13 3.66
CA VAL A 62 -2.04 -42.15 3.79
C VAL A 62 -2.58 -43.40 4.45
N ARG A 63 -3.31 -43.27 5.57
CA ARG A 63 -3.91 -44.41 6.28
C ARG A 63 -4.91 -45.18 5.40
N HIS A 64 -5.77 -44.48 4.68
CA HIS A 64 -6.78 -45.12 3.82
C HIS A 64 -6.20 -45.67 2.52
N SER A 65 -5.08 -45.15 2.03
CA SER A 65 -4.39 -45.73 0.88
C SER A 65 -3.81 -47.12 1.14
N ALA A 66 -3.53 -47.44 2.41
CA ALA A 66 -3.08 -48.77 2.84
C ALA A 66 -4.24 -49.77 3.01
N ASP A 67 -5.50 -49.30 3.08
CA ASP A 67 -6.70 -50.10 3.34
C ASP A 67 -7.67 -50.07 2.15
N ASP A 68 -7.67 -51.14 1.34
CA ASP A 68 -8.52 -51.27 0.14
C ASP A 68 -10.04 -51.16 0.42
N ARG A 69 -10.47 -51.38 1.67
CA ARG A 69 -11.86 -51.21 2.11
C ARG A 69 -12.35 -49.75 2.02
N ASN A 70 -11.44 -48.78 2.02
CA ASN A 70 -11.77 -47.36 2.07
C ASN A 70 -11.78 -46.66 0.70
N ARG A 71 -11.59 -47.40 -0.41
CA ARG A 71 -11.58 -46.84 -1.78
C ARG A 71 -12.78 -45.96 -2.12
N ARG A 72 -13.97 -46.23 -1.56
CA ARG A 72 -15.18 -45.43 -1.82
C ARG A 72 -15.14 -44.03 -1.18
N ARG A 73 -14.38 -43.83 -0.10
CA ARG A 73 -14.28 -42.54 0.61
C ARG A 73 -13.10 -41.69 0.12
N MET A 74 -12.12 -42.31 -0.53
CA MET A 74 -10.92 -41.65 -1.06
C MET A 74 -11.19 -40.45 -1.98
N PRO A 75 -12.13 -40.50 -2.94
CA PRO A 75 -12.37 -39.35 -3.83
C PRO A 75 -12.84 -38.11 -3.07
N ARG A 76 -13.73 -38.28 -2.08
CA ARG A 76 -14.25 -37.19 -1.26
C ARG A 76 -13.15 -36.54 -0.42
N LEU A 77 -12.23 -37.34 0.12
CA LEU A 77 -11.10 -36.84 0.91
C LEU A 77 -10.08 -36.10 0.03
N HIS A 78 -9.78 -36.60 -1.17
CA HIS A 78 -8.95 -35.87 -2.14
C HIS A 78 -9.58 -34.54 -2.55
N GLU A 79 -10.89 -34.50 -2.74
CA GLU A 79 -11.60 -33.26 -3.05
C GLU A 79 -11.55 -32.27 -1.88
N ALA A 80 -11.76 -32.72 -0.65
CA ALA A 80 -11.62 -31.90 0.56
C ALA A 80 -10.21 -31.29 0.67
N VAL A 81 -9.16 -32.09 0.49
CA VAL A 81 -7.77 -31.61 0.46
C VAL A 81 -7.55 -30.60 -0.66
N ARG A 82 -8.09 -30.84 -1.85
CA ARG A 82 -7.98 -29.92 -2.97
C ARG A 82 -8.64 -28.57 -2.68
N LEU A 83 -9.83 -28.57 -2.07
CA LEU A 83 -10.53 -27.35 -1.67
C LEU A 83 -9.74 -26.60 -0.59
N LYS A 84 -9.26 -27.28 0.44
CA LYS A 84 -8.43 -26.66 1.49
C LYS A 84 -7.13 -26.07 0.96
N ARG A 85 -6.46 -26.72 0.00
CA ARG A 85 -5.29 -26.15 -0.70
C ARG A 85 -5.64 -24.88 -1.49
N ARG A 86 -6.83 -24.81 -2.08
CA ARG A 86 -7.30 -23.61 -2.76
C ARG A 86 -7.54 -22.47 -1.78
N GLU A 87 -8.14 -22.75 -0.62
CA GLU A 87 -8.32 -21.77 0.46
C GLU A 87 -6.96 -21.27 0.97
N GLN A 88 -6.00 -22.17 1.21
CA GLN A 88 -4.64 -21.83 1.60
C GLN A 88 -3.99 -20.86 0.59
N TYR A 89 -4.09 -21.17 -0.70
CA TYR A 89 -3.56 -20.31 -1.77
C TYR A 89 -4.20 -18.91 -1.77
N GLN A 90 -5.52 -18.83 -1.58
CA GLN A 90 -6.22 -17.54 -1.50
C GLN A 90 -5.72 -16.69 -0.32
N ILE A 91 -5.55 -17.31 0.86
CA ILE A 91 -5.00 -16.63 2.03
C ILE A 91 -3.56 -16.17 1.76
N ASP A 92 -2.75 -16.99 1.09
CA ASP A 92 -1.37 -16.64 0.74
C ASP A 92 -1.30 -15.45 -0.19
N CYS A 93 -2.16 -15.38 -1.22
CA CYS A 93 -2.27 -14.21 -2.09
C CYS A 93 -2.68 -12.94 -1.31
N LEU A 94 -3.62 -13.06 -0.36
CA LEU A 94 -4.05 -11.93 0.48
C LEU A 94 -2.92 -11.47 1.40
N LEU A 95 -2.22 -12.40 2.05
CA LEU A 95 -1.05 -12.08 2.88
C LEU A 95 0.05 -11.42 2.06
N GLU A 96 0.33 -11.92 0.85
CA GLU A 96 1.35 -11.37 -0.03
C GLU A 96 1.01 -9.94 -0.46
N SER A 97 -0.20 -9.70 -0.95
CA SER A 97 -0.64 -8.36 -1.37
C SER A 97 -0.61 -7.35 -0.22
N LEU A 98 -1.04 -7.78 0.98
CA LEU A 98 -1.01 -6.96 2.19
C LEU A 98 0.44 -6.67 2.63
N ASN A 99 1.34 -7.65 2.56
CA ASN A 99 2.76 -7.46 2.84
C ASN A 99 3.41 -6.50 1.83
N ARG A 100 3.18 -6.69 0.53
CA ARG A 100 3.71 -5.81 -0.53
C ARG A 100 3.24 -4.37 -0.37
N ARG A 101 2.00 -4.16 0.09
CA ARG A 101 1.43 -2.81 0.24
C ARG A 101 1.90 -2.09 1.51
N PHE A 102 1.96 -2.77 2.66
CA PHE A 102 2.12 -2.10 3.96
C PHE A 102 3.42 -2.42 4.72
N PHE A 103 4.08 -3.54 4.42
CA PHE A 103 5.21 -4.03 5.25
C PHE A 103 6.52 -4.19 4.48
N ARG A 104 6.43 -4.37 3.16
CA ARG A 104 7.55 -4.45 2.22
C ARG A 104 7.18 -3.70 0.95
N PRO A 105 6.99 -2.37 1.03
CA PRO A 105 6.77 -1.58 -0.17
C PRO A 105 7.93 -1.84 -1.12
N GLN A 106 7.63 -2.37 -2.31
CA GLN A 106 8.63 -2.41 -3.36
C GLN A 106 9.03 -0.97 -3.68
N PRO A 107 10.32 -0.69 -3.94
CA PRO A 107 10.73 0.62 -4.40
C PRO A 107 9.90 0.93 -5.65
N MET A 108 9.06 1.97 -5.57
CA MET A 108 8.40 2.46 -6.77
C MET A 108 9.50 2.97 -7.71
N PRO A 109 9.36 2.76 -9.03
CA PRO A 109 10.25 3.42 -9.97
C PRO A 109 10.28 4.91 -9.62
N LEU A 110 11.49 5.46 -9.63
CA LEU A 110 11.70 6.89 -9.43
C LEU A 110 10.75 7.66 -10.36
N PRO A 111 10.09 8.71 -9.86
CA PRO A 111 9.21 9.50 -10.70
C PRO A 111 10.03 10.10 -11.84
N ASP A 112 9.58 9.82 -13.07
CA ASP A 112 10.18 10.34 -14.29
C ASP A 112 10.00 11.87 -14.39
N HIS A 113 8.96 12.41 -13.74
CA HIS A 113 8.59 13.83 -13.82
C HIS A 113 8.34 14.43 -12.45
N ARG A 114 8.87 15.64 -12.23
CA ARG A 114 8.73 16.41 -11.00
C ARG A 114 8.11 17.76 -11.32
N PHE A 115 7.01 18.08 -10.65
CA PHE A 115 6.28 19.33 -10.85
C PHE A 115 6.23 20.12 -9.55
N ALA A 116 6.42 21.44 -9.63
CA ALA A 116 6.11 22.35 -8.54
C ALA A 116 4.60 22.68 -8.55
N ILE A 117 3.97 22.71 -7.36
CA ILE A 117 2.60 23.19 -7.20
C ILE A 117 2.52 24.32 -6.19
N GLU A 118 1.64 25.27 -6.44
CA GLU A 118 1.29 26.32 -5.49
C GLU A 118 -0.09 26.03 -4.92
N ILE A 119 -0.25 26.10 -3.60
CA ILE A 119 -1.53 25.88 -2.93
C ILE A 119 -1.97 27.20 -2.32
N GLN A 120 -3.06 27.76 -2.81
CA GLN A 120 -3.61 29.03 -2.33
C GLN A 120 -4.96 28.81 -1.64
N PRO A 121 -5.16 29.30 -0.40
CA PRO A 121 -6.46 29.19 0.26
C PRO A 121 -7.53 30.05 -0.46
N ARG A 122 -8.76 29.54 -0.50
CA ARG A 122 -9.96 30.23 -0.99
C ARG A 122 -11.12 30.08 -0.01
N ARG A 123 -12.19 30.86 -0.22
CA ARG A 123 -13.39 30.86 0.64
C ARG A 123 -14.05 29.48 0.81
N HIS A 124 -13.90 28.58 -0.17
CA HIS A 124 -14.53 27.25 -0.19
C HIS A 124 -13.54 26.11 -0.48
N GLY A 125 -12.29 26.25 -0.05
CA GLY A 125 -11.26 25.21 -0.23
C GLY A 125 -9.91 25.78 -0.62
N TYR A 126 -9.13 25.03 -1.38
CA TYR A 126 -7.79 25.41 -1.83
C TYR A 126 -7.72 25.35 -3.35
N ARG A 127 -7.07 26.35 -3.93
CA ARG A 127 -6.70 26.35 -5.35
C ARG A 127 -5.28 25.82 -5.47
N VAL A 128 -5.12 24.74 -6.20
CA VAL A 128 -3.82 24.15 -6.54
C VAL A 128 -3.46 24.61 -7.94
N ARG A 129 -2.36 25.35 -8.09
CA ARG A 129 -1.83 25.76 -9.39
C ARG A 129 -0.61 24.90 -9.75
N ILE A 130 -0.53 24.48 -11.00
CA ILE A 130 0.62 23.81 -11.60
C ILE A 130 1.22 24.80 -12.60
N PRO A 131 2.24 25.60 -12.22
CA PRO A 131 2.75 26.69 -13.05
C PRO A 131 3.30 26.20 -14.39
N GLU A 132 3.99 25.06 -14.39
CA GLU A 132 4.62 24.45 -15.56
C GLU A 132 3.62 24.05 -16.65
N LEU A 133 2.35 23.82 -16.28
CA LEU A 133 1.27 23.47 -17.20
C LEU A 133 0.27 24.63 -17.40
N ASP A 134 0.49 25.76 -16.75
CA ASP A 134 -0.45 26.88 -16.58
C ASP A 134 -1.89 26.43 -16.25
N GLN A 135 -2.01 25.45 -15.36
CA GLN A 135 -3.29 24.87 -14.95
C GLN A 135 -3.58 25.11 -13.48
N ALA A 136 -4.86 25.12 -13.12
CA ALA A 136 -5.28 25.20 -11.74
C ALA A 136 -6.53 24.36 -11.46
N VAL A 137 -6.58 23.75 -10.29
CA VAL A 137 -7.64 22.86 -9.81
C VAL A 137 -8.08 23.33 -8.43
N THR A 138 -9.34 23.09 -8.05
CA THR A 138 -9.85 23.41 -6.72
C THR A 138 -10.11 22.13 -5.93
N VAL A 139 -9.64 22.07 -4.69
CA VAL A 139 -9.83 20.95 -3.77
C VAL A 139 -10.47 21.42 -2.48
N ALA A 140 -11.30 20.58 -1.85
CA ALA A 140 -11.97 20.93 -0.61
C ALA A 140 -11.01 20.95 0.59
N SER A 141 -10.05 20.03 0.62
CA SER A 141 -9.05 19.90 1.69
C SER A 141 -7.64 20.10 1.16
N ARG A 142 -6.76 20.69 1.98
CA ARG A 142 -5.33 20.79 1.67
C ARG A 142 -4.68 19.41 1.58
N ASP A 143 -5.16 18.45 2.36
CA ASP A 143 -4.64 17.08 2.39
C ASP A 143 -4.84 16.34 1.06
N ASP A 144 -5.83 16.76 0.26
CA ASP A 144 -6.14 16.16 -1.04
C ASP A 144 -5.41 16.85 -2.20
N ALA A 145 -4.73 17.98 -1.94
CA ALA A 145 -4.12 18.83 -2.96
C ALA A 145 -3.03 18.11 -3.77
N GLU A 146 -2.16 17.35 -3.10
CA GLU A 146 -1.07 16.62 -3.75
C GLU A 146 -1.61 15.56 -4.71
N MET A 147 -2.51 14.68 -4.23
CA MET A 147 -3.07 13.60 -5.04
C MET A 147 -3.85 14.15 -6.24
N THR A 148 -4.67 15.18 -6.01
CA THR A 148 -5.45 15.83 -7.06
C THR A 148 -4.53 16.46 -8.12
N ALA A 149 -3.43 17.10 -7.71
CA ALA A 149 -2.45 17.65 -8.65
C ALA A 149 -1.82 16.53 -9.50
N ARG A 150 -1.39 15.43 -8.87
CA ARG A 150 -0.79 14.30 -9.58
C ARG A 150 -1.75 13.66 -10.58
N GLU A 151 -3.03 13.53 -10.23
CA GLU A 151 -4.08 13.04 -11.12
C GLU A 151 -4.26 13.96 -12.33
N HIS A 152 -4.35 15.28 -12.11
CA HIS A 152 -4.49 16.24 -13.20
C HIS A 152 -3.28 16.28 -14.13
N ILE A 153 -2.07 16.23 -13.57
CA ILE A 153 -0.83 16.18 -14.36
C ILE A 153 -0.81 14.88 -15.18
N ALA A 154 -1.10 13.73 -14.56
CA ALA A 154 -1.11 12.43 -15.21
C ALA A 154 -1.99 12.40 -16.47
N VAL A 155 -3.19 12.96 -16.36
CA VAL A 155 -4.13 13.08 -17.49
C VAL A 155 -3.56 13.99 -18.58
N ASN A 156 -2.95 15.12 -18.20
CA ASN A 156 -2.45 16.11 -19.16
C ASN A 156 -1.24 15.60 -19.95
N ILE A 157 -0.24 15.01 -19.28
CA ILE A 157 0.99 14.52 -19.92
C ILE A 157 0.87 13.06 -20.39
N ASN A 158 -0.29 12.43 -20.23
CA ASN A 158 -0.56 11.03 -20.56
C ASN A 158 0.45 10.04 -19.94
N THR A 159 0.71 10.20 -18.64
CA THR A 159 1.68 9.40 -17.88
C THR A 159 1.02 8.78 -16.64
N GLU A 160 1.51 7.63 -16.19
CA GLU A 160 1.03 7.01 -14.94
C GLU A 160 1.24 7.93 -13.73
N ILE A 161 0.22 8.07 -12.86
CA ILE A 161 0.26 8.88 -11.63
C ILE A 161 1.47 8.50 -10.74
N SER A 162 1.87 7.23 -10.74
CA SER A 162 3.02 6.70 -10.01
C SER A 162 4.35 7.32 -10.41
N ARG A 163 4.48 7.80 -11.66
CA ARG A 163 5.71 8.38 -12.22
C ARG A 163 5.79 9.91 -12.05
N ILE A 164 4.78 10.51 -11.42
CA ILE A 164 4.70 11.95 -11.21
C ILE A 164 4.94 12.23 -9.74
N ALA A 165 5.97 13.00 -9.45
CA ALA A 165 6.19 13.61 -8.14
C ALA A 165 5.77 15.07 -8.17
N VAL A 166 5.19 15.52 -7.07
CA VAL A 166 4.74 16.88 -6.88
C VAL A 166 5.33 17.39 -5.57
N HIS A 167 5.84 18.63 -5.59
CA HIS A 167 6.30 19.33 -4.40
C HIS A 167 5.62 20.67 -4.30
N VAL A 168 5.30 21.10 -3.07
CA VAL A 168 4.70 22.41 -2.84
C VAL A 168 5.80 23.45 -2.92
N ALA A 169 5.70 24.36 -3.88
CA ALA A 169 6.58 25.50 -3.97
C ALA A 169 6.41 26.36 -2.70
N PRO A 170 7.50 26.87 -2.11
CA PRO A 170 7.38 27.84 -1.02
C PRO A 170 6.54 29.02 -1.52
N GLU A 171 5.60 29.48 -0.69
CA GLU A 171 4.82 30.68 -1.01
C GLU A 171 5.81 31.80 -1.35
N CYS A 172 5.77 32.26 -2.61
CA CYS A 172 6.55 33.41 -3.00
C CYS A 172 5.87 34.61 -2.34
N ASP A 173 6.33 34.98 -1.15
CA ASP A 173 5.95 36.19 -0.44
C ASP A 173 6.30 37.40 -1.32
N ALA A 174 5.38 37.78 -2.21
CA ALA A 174 5.40 39.03 -2.93
C ALA A 174 4.94 40.15 -1.99
N THR A 175 5.71 40.41 -0.93
CA THR A 175 5.57 41.62 -0.10
C THR A 175 6.93 42.10 0.37
N GLN A 176 7.70 42.71 -0.55
CA GLN A 176 8.52 43.88 -0.24
C GLN A 176 8.59 44.78 -1.48
N SER A 177 7.58 45.62 -1.68
CA SER A 177 7.72 46.88 -2.41
C SER A 177 6.61 47.84 -2.02
N ARG A 178 7.05 48.88 -1.31
CA ARG A 178 6.38 50.11 -0.83
C ARG A 178 5.62 50.03 0.49
#